data_AF-A0A445G085-F1
#
_entry.id   AF-A0A445G085-F1
#
_cell.length_a   1.000
_cell.length_b   1.000
_cell.length_c   1.000
_cell.angle_alpha   90.00
_cell.angle_beta   90.00
_cell.angle_gamma   90.00
#
_symmetry.space_group_name_H-M   'P 1'
#
loop_
_entity.id
_entity.type
_entity.pdbx_description
1 polymer ?
#
loop_
_entity_poly.entity_id
_entity_poly.type
_entity_poly.pdbx_seq_one_letter_code
_entity_poly.pdbx_strand_id
1 'polypeptide(L)'
;MAPSFAINAAFPSARVTPPSVTGRFAAVYSEVQNSRIDHALPLPSVLKNPFIIVDGPQSSAAGNPEEIAKLFPNLFGQPSAALVPSDSHALPVNQKLKIGVVLSGGQAPGGHNVISGIFDYLQDLAEGSTLYGFRGGPAGIMKCK
;
A
#
# COMPACT_ATOMS: atom_id res chain seq x y z
N MET A 1 1.62 -10.94 52.63
CA MET A 1 2.49 -9.83 53.03
C MET A 1 2.89 -9.12 51.75
N ALA A 2 2.17 -8.05 51.40
CA ALA A 2 2.42 -7.20 50.23
C ALA A 2 2.77 -5.81 50.77
N PRO A 3 3.67 -5.03 50.12
CA PRO A 3 3.89 -3.67 50.55
C PRO A 3 2.81 -2.77 49.94
N SER A 4 2.14 -2.03 50.80
CA SER A 4 1.26 -0.92 50.45
C SER A 4 2.10 0.32 50.14
N PHE A 5 1.82 0.99 49.02
CA PHE A 5 2.15 2.40 48.85
C PHE A 5 0.85 3.19 48.73
N ALA A 6 0.65 4.11 49.68
CA ALA A 6 -0.47 5.04 49.72
C ALA A 6 -0.25 6.17 48.70
N ILE A 7 -1.31 6.56 47.99
CA ILE A 7 -1.38 7.81 47.24
C ILE A 7 -2.57 8.62 47.74
N ASN A 8 -2.27 9.74 48.39
CA ASN A 8 -3.21 10.77 48.76
C ASN A 8 -3.25 11.86 47.68
N ALA A 9 -4.39 12.56 47.67
CA ALA A 9 -4.72 13.80 46.96
C ALA A 9 -5.28 13.66 45.53
N ALA A 10 -6.57 13.96 45.45
CA ALA A 10 -7.34 14.14 44.23
C ALA A 10 -6.97 15.46 43.53
N PHE A 11 -6.73 15.38 42.21
CA PHE A 11 -6.90 16.47 41.25
C PHE A 11 -7.68 15.89 40.05
N PRO A 12 -8.62 16.63 39.44
CA PRO A 12 -9.41 16.10 38.34
C PRO A 12 -8.52 16.01 37.09
N SER A 13 -7.98 14.82 36.83
CA SER A 13 -7.21 14.55 35.62
C SER A 13 -8.13 14.69 34.42
N ALA A 14 -7.84 15.67 33.56
CA ALA A 14 -8.32 15.70 32.19
C ALA A 14 -8.08 14.32 31.58
N ARG A 15 -9.12 13.75 30.96
CA ARG A 15 -9.05 12.48 30.25
C ARG A 15 -8.21 12.69 29.00
N VAL A 16 -6.89 12.60 29.13
CA VAL A 16 -5.99 12.47 27.99
C VAL A 16 -6.25 11.08 27.43
N THR A 17 -6.99 11.02 26.32
CA THR A 17 -7.00 9.82 25.47
C THR A 17 -5.55 9.52 25.10
N PRO A 18 -5.02 8.33 25.41
CA PRO A 18 -3.69 7.98 24.98
C PRO A 18 -3.65 8.03 23.45
N PRO A 19 -2.58 8.58 22.84
CA PRO A 19 -2.44 8.53 21.40
C PRO A 19 -2.56 7.07 20.95
N SER A 20 -3.25 6.85 19.83
CA SER A 20 -3.31 5.54 19.18
C SER A 20 -1.88 5.09 18.87
N VAL A 21 -1.34 4.19 19.69
CA VAL A 21 0.06 3.78 19.61
C VAL A 21 0.22 2.79 18.45
N THR A 22 0.38 3.29 17.23
CA THR A 22 0.66 2.47 16.03
C THR A 22 2.17 2.29 15.83
N GLY A 23 2.87 1.85 16.89
CA GLY A 23 4.30 1.55 16.86
C GLY A 23 4.56 0.04 16.81
N ARG A 24 5.59 -0.39 16.06
CA ARG A 24 6.08 -1.77 16.04
C ARG A 24 6.79 -2.09 17.37
N PHE A 25 6.04 -2.43 18.42
CA PHE A 25 6.66 -2.87 19.68
C PHE A 25 6.99 -4.35 19.59
N ALA A 26 8.28 -4.68 19.64
CA ALA A 26 8.76 -6.07 19.65
C ALA A 26 8.13 -6.92 20.77
N ALA A 27 7.73 -6.28 21.88
CA ALA A 27 7.03 -6.93 23.00
C ALA A 27 5.63 -7.48 22.66
N VAL A 28 5.03 -7.09 21.53
CA VAL A 28 3.69 -7.50 21.11
C VAL A 28 3.75 -8.59 20.02
N TYR A 29 4.92 -8.82 19.43
CA TYR A 29 5.11 -9.80 18.35
C TYR A 29 5.73 -11.10 18.87
N SER A 30 5.30 -12.21 18.29
CA SER A 30 5.96 -13.51 18.48
C SER A 30 7.39 -13.49 17.93
N GLU A 31 8.22 -14.44 18.36
CA GLU A 31 9.59 -14.59 17.84
C GLU A 31 9.62 -14.70 16.31
N VAL A 32 8.70 -15.48 15.73
CA VAL A 32 8.58 -15.65 14.27
C VAL A 32 8.14 -14.36 13.58
N GLN A 33 7.24 -13.58 14.20
CA GLN A 33 6.83 -12.30 13.64
C GLN A 33 8.00 -11.31 13.64
N ASN A 34 8.77 -11.25 14.72
CA ASN A 34 9.96 -10.42 14.82
C ASN A 34 11.04 -10.84 13.82
N SER A 35 11.31 -12.14 13.64
CA SER A 35 12.31 -12.59 12.66
C SER A 35 11.88 -12.35 11.20
N ARG A 36 10.57 -12.31 10.93
CA ARG A 36 10.03 -12.11 9.57
C ARG A 36 9.88 -10.64 9.19
N ILE A 37 9.81 -9.72 10.14
CA ILE A 37 9.50 -8.30 9.87
C ILE A 37 10.54 -7.61 8.98
N ASP A 38 11.80 -8.03 9.10
CA ASP A 38 12.94 -7.49 8.34
C ASP A 38 13.34 -8.38 7.14
N HIS A 39 12.49 -9.36 6.79
CA HIS A 39 12.78 -10.26 5.68
C HIS A 39 12.68 -9.52 4.34
N ALA A 40 13.81 -9.37 3.66
CA ALA A 40 13.88 -8.77 2.34
C ALA A 40 13.18 -9.65 1.29
N LEU A 41 12.21 -9.07 0.58
CA LEU A 41 11.49 -9.75 -0.50
C LEU A 41 12.27 -9.65 -1.81
N PRO A 42 12.32 -10.73 -2.62
CA PRO A 42 12.95 -10.67 -3.92
C PRO A 42 12.14 -9.77 -4.85
N LEU A 43 12.77 -8.73 -5.38
CA LEU A 43 12.21 -7.88 -6.42
C LEU A 43 12.70 -8.33 -7.82
N PRO A 44 11.84 -8.27 -8.85
CA PRO A 44 12.27 -8.36 -10.24
C PRO A 44 13.43 -7.39 -10.55
N SER A 45 14.41 -7.83 -11.33
CA SER A 45 15.61 -7.03 -11.64
C SER A 45 15.29 -5.68 -12.27
N VAL A 46 14.23 -5.61 -13.09
CA VAL A 46 13.78 -4.37 -13.75
C VAL A 46 13.29 -3.32 -12.75
N LEU A 47 12.79 -3.72 -11.57
CA LEU A 47 12.32 -2.78 -10.54
C LEU A 47 13.44 -2.25 -9.64
N LYS A 48 14.66 -2.82 -9.75
CA LYS A 48 15.81 -2.39 -8.95
C LYS A 48 16.59 -1.24 -9.58
N ASN A 49 16.34 -0.95 -10.85
CA ASN A 49 17.04 0.06 -11.65
C ASN A 49 16.01 0.94 -12.38
N PRO A 50 16.42 2.09 -12.95
CA PRO A 50 15.52 2.87 -13.78
C PRO A 50 15.02 2.05 -14.97
N PHE A 51 13.76 2.28 -15.33
CA PHE A 51 13.10 1.59 -16.44
C PHE A 51 12.18 2.56 -17.17
N ILE A 52 11.87 2.21 -18.42
CA ILE A 52 10.82 2.83 -19.21
C ILE A 52 9.69 1.84 -19.44
N ILE A 53 8.51 2.38 -19.73
CA ILE A 53 7.34 1.59 -20.12
C ILE A 53 7.28 1.61 -21.65
N VAL A 54 7.18 0.43 -22.25
CA VAL A 54 6.98 0.26 -23.69
C VAL A 54 5.66 -0.43 -23.95
N ASP A 55 4.90 0.13 -24.90
CA ASP A 55 3.63 -0.44 -25.34
C ASP A 55 3.87 -1.68 -26.20
N GLY A 56 3.12 -2.73 -25.90
CA GLY A 56 3.05 -3.97 -26.65
C GLY A 56 1.83 -4.01 -27.58
N PRO A 57 1.42 -5.22 -28.00
CA PRO A 57 0.24 -5.40 -28.86
C PRO A 57 -1.06 -4.93 -28.20
N GLN A 58 -2.03 -4.53 -29.03
CA GLN A 58 -3.39 -4.22 -28.57
C GLN A 58 -4.03 -5.42 -27.88
N SER A 59 -4.71 -5.16 -26.77
CA SER A 59 -5.47 -6.18 -26.05
C SER A 59 -6.83 -6.44 -26.67
N SER A 60 -7.45 -7.56 -26.32
CA SER A 60 -8.85 -7.85 -26.63
C SER A 60 -9.47 -8.66 -25.49
N ALA A 61 -10.79 -8.81 -25.50
CA ALA A 61 -11.49 -9.63 -24.53
C ALA A 61 -11.41 -11.12 -24.88
N ALA A 62 -11.38 -11.98 -23.86
CA ALA A 62 -11.42 -13.43 -24.03
C ALA A 62 -12.75 -13.95 -24.63
N GLY A 63 -13.83 -13.17 -24.51
CA GLY A 63 -15.13 -13.45 -25.11
C GLY A 63 -15.92 -12.16 -25.35
N ASN A 64 -16.85 -12.18 -26.31
CA ASN A 64 -17.75 -11.07 -26.65
C ASN A 64 -17.05 -9.71 -26.90
N PRO A 65 -15.99 -9.65 -27.76
CA PRO A 65 -15.19 -8.44 -27.93
C PRO A 65 -16.02 -7.24 -28.42
N GLU A 66 -16.97 -7.45 -29.32
CA GLU A 66 -17.82 -6.39 -29.86
C GLU A 66 -18.73 -5.76 -28.79
N GLU A 67 -19.27 -6.57 -27.88
CA GLU A 67 -20.15 -6.08 -26.81
C GLU A 67 -19.34 -5.35 -25.74
N ILE A 68 -18.18 -5.88 -25.37
CA ILE A 68 -17.29 -5.25 -24.39
C ILE A 68 -16.72 -3.94 -24.93
N ALA A 69 -16.39 -3.88 -26.22
CA ALA A 69 -15.97 -2.63 -26.87
C ALA A 69 -17.03 -1.53 -26.77
N LYS A 70 -18.32 -1.89 -26.90
CA LYS A 70 -19.44 -0.93 -26.72
C LYS A 70 -19.57 -0.44 -25.28
N LEU A 71 -19.29 -1.29 -24.29
CA LEU A 71 -19.36 -0.93 -22.87
C LEU A 71 -18.18 -0.06 -22.41
N PHE A 72 -16.99 -0.27 -22.98
CA PHE A 72 -15.75 0.38 -22.57
C PHE A 72 -15.06 1.12 -23.74
N PRO A 73 -15.72 2.11 -24.36
CA PRO A 73 -15.22 2.74 -25.59
C PRO A 73 -13.88 3.46 -25.42
N ASN A 74 -13.52 3.85 -24.20
CA ASN A 74 -12.27 4.57 -23.90
C ASN A 74 -11.13 3.67 -23.41
N LEU A 75 -11.41 2.39 -23.13
CA LEU A 75 -10.44 1.46 -22.50
C LEU A 75 -10.24 0.18 -23.31
N PHE A 76 -11.23 -0.23 -24.10
CA PHE A 76 -11.11 -1.43 -24.91
C PHE A 76 -9.99 -1.30 -25.94
N GLY A 77 -9.15 -2.32 -26.05
CA GLY A 77 -8.06 -2.36 -27.04
C GLY A 77 -6.77 -1.65 -26.60
N GLN A 78 -6.68 -1.15 -25.36
CA GLN A 78 -5.43 -0.55 -24.87
C GLN A 78 -4.26 -1.55 -24.98
N PRO A 79 -3.05 -1.08 -25.35
CA PRO A 79 -1.89 -1.94 -25.50
C PRO A 79 -1.47 -2.55 -24.16
N SER A 80 -0.85 -3.73 -24.22
CA SER A 80 -0.12 -4.25 -23.06
C SER A 80 1.09 -3.36 -22.74
N ALA A 81 1.57 -3.38 -21.50
CA ALA A 81 2.73 -2.61 -21.09
C ALA A 81 3.85 -3.55 -20.62
N ALA A 82 5.09 -3.28 -21.06
CA ALA A 82 6.27 -3.97 -20.57
C ALA A 82 7.25 -2.97 -19.96
N LEU A 83 7.92 -3.40 -18.88
CA LEU A 83 9.01 -2.64 -18.26
C LEU A 83 10.33 -3.08 -18.90
N VAL A 84 11.09 -2.15 -19.44
CA VAL A 84 12.43 -2.42 -19.98
C VAL A 84 13.47 -1.56 -19.29
N PRO A 85 14.66 -2.10 -18.97
CA PRO A 85 15.74 -1.34 -18.35
C PRO A 85 16.07 -0.09 -19.16
N SER A 86 16.37 1.01 -18.46
CA SER A 86 16.78 2.28 -19.06
C SER A 86 17.79 2.99 -18.15
N ASP A 87 18.59 3.87 -18.74
CA ASP A 87 19.50 4.75 -17.98
C ASP A 87 18.78 5.98 -17.42
N SER A 88 17.51 6.21 -17.81
CA SER A 88 16.71 7.36 -17.40
C SER A 88 15.43 6.91 -16.71
N HIS A 89 15.05 7.60 -15.63
CA HIS A 89 13.74 7.41 -15.03
C HIS A 89 12.67 7.99 -15.95
N ALA A 90 11.68 7.17 -16.34
CA ALA A 90 10.60 7.60 -17.22
C ALA A 90 9.61 8.60 -16.57
N LEU A 91 9.62 8.71 -15.24
CA LEU A 91 8.68 9.56 -14.51
C LEU A 91 9.31 10.91 -14.13
N PRO A 92 8.55 12.03 -14.17
CA PRO A 92 8.99 13.28 -13.60
C PRO A 92 9.22 13.10 -12.09
N VAL A 93 10.50 13.04 -11.73
CA VAL A 93 10.98 13.07 -10.34
C VAL A 93 10.40 14.35 -9.71
N ASN A 94 9.61 14.21 -8.64
CA ASN A 94 8.95 15.27 -7.82
C ASN A 94 7.44 15.52 -7.95
N GLN A 95 6.62 14.67 -8.59
CA GLN A 95 5.18 14.80 -8.36
C GLN A 95 4.77 14.13 -7.04
N LYS A 96 4.28 14.93 -6.09
CA LYS A 96 3.66 14.41 -4.85
C LYS A 96 2.33 13.75 -5.20
N LEU A 97 2.25 12.43 -5.00
CA LEU A 97 1.07 11.64 -5.30
C LEU A 97 0.18 11.47 -4.07
N LYS A 98 -1.13 11.35 -4.31
CA LYS A 98 -2.10 10.91 -3.30
C LYS A 98 -2.68 9.60 -3.79
N ILE A 99 -2.26 8.49 -3.19
CA ILE A 99 -2.63 7.15 -3.62
C ILE A 99 -3.62 6.54 -2.62
N GLY A 100 -4.74 6.05 -3.13
CA GLY A 100 -5.73 5.31 -2.35
C GLY A 100 -5.58 3.80 -2.57
N VAL A 101 -5.53 3.02 -1.50
CA VAL A 101 -5.44 1.56 -1.55
C VAL A 101 -6.65 0.96 -0.83
N VAL A 102 -7.23 -0.06 -1.45
CA VAL A 102 -8.32 -0.86 -0.90
C VAL A 102 -8.00 -2.35 -1.07
N LEU A 103 -8.25 -3.13 -0.03
CA LEU A 103 -8.24 -4.60 -0.12
C LEU A 103 -9.69 -5.06 -0.32
N SER A 104 -9.98 -5.73 -1.43
CA SER A 104 -11.34 -6.18 -1.79
C SER A 104 -11.44 -7.70 -1.72
N GLY A 105 -12.60 -8.21 -1.32
CA GLY A 105 -12.87 -9.66 -1.22
C GLY A 105 -12.38 -10.30 0.08
N GLY A 106 -12.19 -11.61 0.03
CA GLY A 106 -11.68 -12.40 1.17
C GLY A 106 -10.20 -12.15 1.44
N GLN A 107 -9.77 -12.48 2.66
CA GLN A 107 -8.36 -12.34 3.05
C GLN A 107 -7.45 -13.31 2.29
N ALA A 108 -6.32 -12.80 1.80
CA ALA A 108 -5.25 -13.58 1.19
C ALA A 108 -3.90 -13.20 1.82
N PRO A 109 -3.02 -14.18 2.15
CA PRO A 109 -1.66 -13.89 2.61
C PRO A 109 -0.90 -13.02 1.59
N GLY A 110 -0.20 -11.99 2.07
CA GLY A 110 0.61 -11.10 1.24
C GLY A 110 -0.03 -9.74 0.92
N GLY A 111 -1.29 -9.49 1.27
CA GLY A 111 -1.93 -8.18 1.04
C GLY A 111 -1.17 -7.01 1.68
N HIS A 112 -0.60 -7.21 2.87
CA HIS A 112 0.24 -6.19 3.50
C HIS A 112 1.59 -5.97 2.79
N ASN A 113 2.14 -6.98 2.12
CA ASN A 113 3.36 -6.85 1.33
C ASN A 113 3.12 -6.00 0.06
N VAL A 114 1.91 -6.06 -0.50
CA VAL A 114 1.51 -5.16 -1.59
C VAL A 114 1.49 -3.70 -1.09
N ILE A 115 0.89 -3.47 0.08
CA ILE A 115 0.84 -2.13 0.69
C ILE A 115 2.24 -1.61 0.99
N SER A 116 3.12 -2.44 1.57
CA SER A 116 4.51 -2.03 1.84
C SER A 116 5.28 -1.75 0.56
N GLY A 117 5.16 -2.58 -0.48
CA GLY A 117 5.84 -2.34 -1.76
C GLY A 117 5.42 -1.04 -2.45
N ILE A 118 4.12 -0.69 -2.40
CA ILE A 118 3.63 0.62 -2.89
C ILE A 118 4.22 1.75 -2.04
N PHE A 119 4.22 1.60 -0.72
CA PHE A 119 4.77 2.60 0.19
C PHE A 119 6.26 2.83 -0.06
N ASP A 120 7.06 1.77 -0.10
CA ASP A 120 8.51 1.84 -0.34
C ASP A 120 8.81 2.55 -1.67
N TYR A 121 8.11 2.19 -2.75
CA TYR A 121 8.25 2.84 -4.06
C TYR A 121 7.94 4.34 -4.02
N LEU A 122 6.88 4.74 -3.29
CA LEU A 122 6.53 6.15 -3.15
C LEU A 122 7.59 6.92 -2.35
N GLN A 123 8.18 6.30 -1.32
CA GLN A 123 9.24 6.93 -0.54
C GLN A 123 10.52 7.12 -1.36
N ASP A 124 10.87 6.16 -2.21
CA ASP A 124 12.11 6.20 -2.99
C ASP A 124 12.03 7.12 -4.22
N LEU A 125 10.87 7.18 -4.90
CA LEU A 125 10.75 7.82 -6.21
C LEU A 125 9.76 8.99 -6.26
N ALA A 126 8.90 9.14 -5.26
CA ALA A 126 7.87 10.18 -5.21
C ALA A 126 7.76 10.78 -3.80
N GLU A 127 8.90 11.18 -3.21
CA GLU A 127 8.98 11.65 -1.83
C GLU A 127 7.94 12.76 -1.54
N GLY A 128 7.30 12.66 -0.37
CA GLY A 128 6.20 13.56 0.03
C GLY A 128 4.83 13.16 -0.52
N SER A 129 4.72 12.02 -1.19
CA SER A 129 3.45 11.36 -1.49
C SER A 129 2.73 10.89 -0.23
N THR A 130 1.42 10.67 -0.32
CA THR A 130 0.59 10.15 0.78
C THR A 130 -0.18 8.91 0.33
N LEU A 131 -0.11 7.86 1.15
CA LEU A 131 -0.84 6.61 0.94
C LEU A 131 -2.04 6.53 1.90
N TYR A 132 -3.25 6.45 1.35
CA TYR A 132 -4.51 6.34 2.08
C TYR A 132 -5.03 4.90 2.00
N GLY A 133 -5.30 4.27 3.15
CA GLY A 133 -5.92 2.94 3.21
C GLY A 133 -7.41 3.04 3.51
N PHE A 134 -8.26 2.64 2.56
CA PHE A 134 -9.71 2.61 2.75
C PHE A 134 -10.15 1.38 3.55
N ARG A 135 -11.00 1.59 4.56
CA ARG A 135 -11.39 0.54 5.50
C ARG A 135 -12.68 -0.18 5.09
N GLY A 136 -12.67 -1.50 5.17
CA GLY A 136 -13.86 -2.32 4.92
C GLY A 136 -14.17 -2.54 3.42
N GLY A 137 -13.13 -2.63 2.60
CA GLY A 137 -13.27 -2.89 1.16
C GLY A 137 -13.84 -1.70 0.38
N PRO A 138 -14.43 -1.93 -0.81
CA PRO A 138 -14.95 -0.87 -1.67
C PRO A 138 -15.98 0.04 -0.98
N ALA A 139 -16.71 -0.47 0.01
CA ALA A 139 -17.64 0.33 0.82
C ALA A 139 -16.92 1.43 1.62
N GLY A 140 -15.64 1.26 1.95
CA GLY A 140 -14.79 2.27 2.59
C GLY A 140 -14.54 3.48 1.68
N ILE A 141 -14.33 3.23 0.38
CA ILE A 141 -14.17 4.28 -0.63
C ILE A 141 -15.45 5.13 -0.69
N MET A 142 -16.61 4.47 -0.81
CA MET A 142 -17.90 5.16 -0.90
C MET A 142 -18.26 5.96 0.35
N LYS A 143 -17.71 5.61 1.51
CA LYS A 143 -17.98 6.25 2.81
C LYS A 143 -16.86 7.20 3.26
N CYS A 144 -15.79 7.33 2.47
CA CYS A 144 -14.58 8.07 2.84
C CYS A 144 -14.00 7.65 4.21
N LYS A 145 -13.82 6.34 4.42
CA LYS A 145 -13.39 5.73 5.69
C LYS A 145 -12.09 4.95 5.62
#